data_AF-A0A0J0UJ26-F1
#
_entry.id   AF-A0A0J0UJ26-F1
#
_cell.length_a   1.000
_cell.length_b   1.000
_cell.length_c   1.000
_cell.angle_alpha   90.00
_cell.angle_beta   90.00
_cell.angle_gamma   90.00
#
_symmetry.space_group_name_H-M   'P 1'
#
loop_
_entity.id
_entity.type
_entity.pdbx_description
1 polymer ?
#
loop_
_entity_poly.entity_id
_entity_poly.type
_entity_poly.pdbx_seq_one_letter_code
_entity_poly.pdbx_strand_id
1 'polypeptide(L)'
;MLAMAHEQLVRPIVEAYEAKILEEYNFKYDEEWREYGISGRVTERKKSYLMDSEDLKMFLSLTFEERNKRNLKVSHPENCPLLEAEHLRMKAENELLKQLSKLPKLEAFATEIHNMDQRKNAIDLGLSLLAPYVENADTILSECLSG
;
A
#
# COMPACT_ATOMS: atom_id res chain seq x y z
N MET A 1 0.09 -3.28 -12.85
CA MET A 1 0.65 -1.95 -13.18
C MET A 1 -0.18 -0.79 -12.64
N LEU A 2 -1.49 -0.68 -12.95
CA LEU A 2 -2.32 0.44 -12.46
C LEU A 2 -2.35 0.60 -10.93
N ALA A 3 -2.48 -0.49 -10.17
CA ALA A 3 -2.48 -0.43 -8.70
C ALA A 3 -1.14 0.05 -8.12
N MET A 4 -0.02 -0.35 -8.73
CA MET A 4 1.33 0.11 -8.33
C MET A 4 1.51 1.60 -8.63
N ALA A 5 1.08 2.05 -9.82
CA ALA A 5 1.12 3.46 -10.19
C ALA A 5 0.21 4.31 -9.27
N HIS A 6 -0.96 3.80 -8.91
CA HIS A 6 -1.85 4.47 -7.97
C HIS A 6 -1.20 4.65 -6.58
N GLU A 7 -0.62 3.60 -6.02
CA GLU A 7 0.11 3.70 -4.75
C GLU A 7 1.29 4.68 -4.84
N GLN A 8 2.08 4.60 -5.91
CA GLN A 8 3.23 5.49 -6.13
C GLN A 8 2.82 6.97 -6.22
N LEU A 9 1.63 7.28 -6.72
CA LEU A 9 1.09 8.64 -6.76
C LEU A 9 0.58 9.08 -5.38
N VAL A 10 -0.10 8.20 -4.64
CA VAL A 10 -0.72 8.53 -3.35
C VAL A 10 0.31 8.66 -2.23
N ARG A 11 1.32 7.76 -2.21
CA ARG A 11 2.32 7.67 -1.14
C ARG A 11 3.01 8.99 -0.81
N PRO A 12 3.69 9.68 -1.73
CA PRO A 12 4.42 10.91 -1.39
C PRO A 12 3.49 12.02 -0.92
N ILE A 13 2.23 12.06 -1.40
CA ILE A 13 1.25 13.05 -0.97
C ILE A 13 0.87 12.82 0.50
N VAL A 14 0.56 11.57 0.84
CA VAL A 14 0.15 11.17 2.19
C VAL A 14 1.30 11.33 3.18
N GLU A 15 2.46 10.78 2.86
CA GLU A 15 3.64 10.86 3.71
C GLU A 15 4.07 12.32 3.96
N ALA A 16 3.92 13.21 2.97
CA ALA A 16 4.25 14.62 3.13
C ALA A 16 3.35 15.35 4.14
N TYR A 17 2.02 15.18 4.06
CA TYR A 17 1.14 15.88 5.00
C TYR A 17 1.19 15.26 6.40
N GLU A 18 1.33 13.94 6.52
CA GLU A 18 1.45 13.27 7.82
C GLU A 18 2.73 13.69 8.53
N ALA A 19 3.86 13.75 7.81
CA ALA A 19 5.12 14.22 8.37
C ALA A 19 5.02 15.66 8.88
N LYS A 20 4.40 16.56 8.10
CA LYS A 20 4.17 17.95 8.51
C LYS A 20 3.31 18.05 9.78
N ILE A 21 2.24 17.26 9.88
CA ILE A 21 1.38 17.23 11.05
C ILE A 21 2.16 16.76 12.29
N LEU A 22 2.95 15.69 12.18
CA LEU A 22 3.77 15.19 13.29
C LEU A 22 4.81 16.21 13.76
N GLU A 23 5.39 16.97 12.82
CA GLU A 23 6.35 18.03 13.11
C GLU A 23 5.71 19.20 13.86
N GLU A 24 4.55 19.68 13.39
CA GLU A 24 3.84 20.86 13.89
C GLU A 24 3.21 20.64 15.27
N TYR A 25 2.58 19.48 15.49
CA TYR A 25 1.78 19.23 16.69
C TYR A 25 2.55 18.55 17.83
N ASN A 26 3.78 18.07 17.58
CA ASN A 26 4.67 17.53 18.61
C ASN A 26 4.07 16.37 19.44
N PHE A 27 3.23 15.52 18.84
CA PHE A 27 2.61 14.35 19.49
C PHE A 27 3.63 13.49 20.23
N LYS A 28 3.22 12.94 21.37
CA LYS A 28 4.09 12.15 22.24
C LYS A 28 3.70 10.68 22.22
N TYR A 29 4.67 9.83 22.57
CA TYR A 29 4.34 8.45 22.92
C TYR A 29 3.54 8.42 24.22
N ASP A 30 2.57 7.52 24.30
CA ASP A 30 1.83 7.25 25.53
C ASP A 30 2.80 6.81 26.65
N GLU A 31 2.46 7.16 27.90
CA GLU A 31 3.26 6.81 29.06
C GLU A 31 3.38 5.29 29.26
N GLU A 32 2.40 4.51 28.81
CA GLU A 32 2.44 3.05 28.85
C GLU A 32 3.65 2.46 28.14
N TRP A 33 4.19 3.16 27.13
CA TRP A 33 5.33 2.68 26.34
C TRP A 33 6.69 2.95 27.02
N ARG A 34 6.73 3.73 28.12
CA ARG A 34 7.98 4.07 28.82
C ARG A 34 8.68 2.84 29.40
N GLU A 35 7.93 1.86 29.89
CA GLU A 35 8.51 0.62 30.44
C GLU A 35 9.26 -0.21 29.39
N TYR A 36 8.89 -0.04 28.11
CA TYR A 36 9.54 -0.66 26.95
C TYR A 36 10.70 0.18 26.39
N GLY A 37 11.09 1.26 27.07
CA GLY A 37 12.14 2.17 26.62
C GLY A 37 11.72 3.10 25.48
N ILE A 38 10.43 3.19 25.17
CA ILE A 38 9.89 4.09 24.14
C ILE A 38 9.43 5.37 24.84
N SER A 39 10.03 6.49 24.47
CA SER A 39 9.69 7.79 25.04
C SER A 39 10.02 8.92 24.07
N GLY A 40 9.47 10.09 24.32
CA GLY A 40 9.67 11.28 23.50
C GLY A 40 8.54 11.48 22.49
N ARG A 41 8.91 11.98 21.30
CA ARG A 41 7.97 12.41 20.26
C ARG A 41 7.77 11.35 19.20
N VAL A 42 6.53 11.27 18.69
CA VAL A 42 6.22 10.48 17.51
C VAL A 42 6.62 11.27 16.26
N THR A 43 7.66 10.82 15.57
CA THR A 43 8.18 11.46 14.35
C THR A 43 7.92 10.63 13.09
N GLU A 44 7.49 9.37 13.25
CA GLU A 44 7.25 8.45 12.16
C GLU A 44 5.75 8.12 12.07
N ARG A 45 5.16 8.26 10.88
CA ARG A 45 3.75 7.90 10.63
C ARG A 45 3.41 6.48 11.09
N LYS A 46 4.34 5.55 10.90
CA LYS A 46 4.14 4.13 11.23
C LYS A 46 4.04 3.90 12.73
N LYS A 47 4.42 4.87 13.55
CA LYS A 47 4.40 4.83 15.02
C LYS A 47 3.24 5.64 15.62
N SER A 48 2.31 6.15 14.81
CA SER A 48 1.17 6.91 15.32
C SER A 48 0.26 6.10 16.26
N TYR A 49 0.25 4.77 16.14
CA TYR A 49 -0.49 3.88 17.03
C TYR A 49 0.08 3.83 18.47
N LEU A 50 1.27 4.40 18.70
CA LEU A 50 1.91 4.51 20.01
C LEU A 50 1.59 5.83 20.72
N MET A 51 0.78 6.70 20.10
CA MET A 51 0.22 7.89 20.75
C MET A 51 -0.88 7.49 21.74
N ASP A 52 -1.17 8.36 22.70
CA ASP A 52 -2.39 8.20 23.49
C ASP A 52 -3.65 8.38 22.61
N SER A 53 -4.80 7.98 23.13
CA SER A 53 -6.05 7.99 22.38
C SER A 53 -6.53 9.39 21.97
N GLU A 54 -6.21 10.43 22.73
CA GLU A 54 -6.62 11.81 22.43
C GLU A 54 -5.73 12.39 21.30
N ASP A 55 -4.42 12.22 21.43
CA ASP A 55 -3.43 12.61 20.43
C ASP A 55 -3.65 11.85 19.11
N LEU A 56 -3.92 10.54 19.16
CA LEU A 56 -4.24 9.75 17.96
C LEU A 56 -5.51 10.26 17.27
N LYS A 57 -6.56 10.56 18.04
CA LYS A 57 -7.82 11.09 17.47
C LYS A 57 -7.60 12.45 16.81
N MET A 58 -6.80 13.32 17.43
CA MET A 58 -6.42 14.61 16.87
C MET A 58 -5.61 14.45 15.58
N PHE A 59 -4.60 13.58 15.59
CA PHE A 59 -3.79 13.24 14.43
C PHE A 59 -4.65 12.75 13.27
N LEU A 60 -5.58 11.82 13.51
CA LEU A 60 -6.49 11.31 12.49
C LEU A 60 -7.39 12.42 11.93
N SER A 61 -7.97 13.27 12.77
CA SER A 61 -8.79 14.40 12.32
C SER A 61 -8.02 15.33 11.38
N LEU A 62 -6.79 15.71 11.74
CA LEU A 62 -5.92 16.58 10.92
C LEU A 62 -5.56 15.92 9.58
N THR A 63 -5.26 14.62 9.58
CA THR A 63 -4.96 13.89 8.35
C THR A 63 -6.18 13.78 7.43
N PHE A 64 -7.39 13.63 7.98
CA PHE A 64 -8.63 13.63 7.19
C PHE A 64 -8.92 15.00 6.57
N GLU A 65 -8.65 16.09 7.27
CA GLU A 65 -8.77 17.43 6.71
C GLU A 65 -7.79 17.65 5.55
N GLU A 66 -6.52 17.27 5.71
CA GLU A 66 -5.50 17.40 4.66
C GLU A 66 -5.80 16.51 3.45
N ARG A 67 -6.35 15.31 3.68
CA ARG A 67 -6.87 14.42 2.64
C ARG A 67 -7.97 15.10 1.84
N ASN A 68 -8.97 15.67 2.52
CA ASN A 68 -10.12 16.30 1.89
C ASN A 68 -9.71 17.53 1.08
N LYS A 69 -8.80 18.37 1.60
CA LYS A 69 -8.23 19.53 0.86
C LYS A 69 -7.57 19.12 -0.46
N ARG A 70 -7.00 17.92 -0.53
CA ARG A 70 -6.32 17.38 -1.72
C ARG A 70 -7.24 16.54 -2.61
N ASN A 71 -8.52 16.42 -2.26
CA ASN A 71 -9.51 15.61 -2.98
C ASN A 71 -9.07 14.14 -3.19
N LEU A 72 -8.33 13.56 -2.23
CA LEU A 72 -7.95 12.16 -2.28
C LEU A 72 -9.19 11.29 -1.99
N LYS A 73 -9.55 10.45 -2.96
CA LYS A 73 -10.72 9.58 -2.87
C LYS A 73 -10.42 8.36 -1.99
N VAL A 74 -11.38 8.01 -1.16
CA VAL A 74 -11.37 6.81 -0.32
C VAL A 74 -12.74 6.15 -0.34
N SER A 75 -12.77 4.85 -0.12
CA SER A 75 -14.00 4.05 -0.09
C SER A 75 -14.85 4.29 1.19
N HIS A 76 -14.21 4.68 2.29
CA HIS A 76 -14.87 4.99 3.55
C HIS A 76 -14.29 6.28 4.18
N PRO A 77 -15.12 7.14 4.82
CA PRO A 77 -14.66 8.42 5.38
C PRO A 77 -13.50 8.33 6.37
N GLU A 78 -13.38 7.22 7.09
CA GLU A 78 -12.33 6.97 8.09
C GLU A 78 -11.06 6.33 7.50
N ASN A 79 -11.03 6.06 6.19
CA ASN A 79 -9.89 5.35 5.61
C ASN A 79 -8.72 6.29 5.28
N CYS A 80 -7.52 5.76 5.50
CA CYS A 80 -6.28 6.33 5.01
C CYS A 80 -6.12 6.01 3.51
N PRO A 81 -5.96 7.00 2.62
CA PRO A 81 -5.80 6.77 1.18
C PRO A 81 -4.60 5.86 0.85
N LEU A 82 -3.50 6.00 1.58
CA LEU A 82 -2.30 5.20 1.35
C LEU A 82 -2.54 3.73 1.72
N LEU A 83 -3.25 3.46 2.82
CA LEU A 83 -3.59 2.08 3.20
C LEU A 83 -4.54 1.44 2.17
N GLU A 84 -5.50 2.19 1.62
CA GLU A 84 -6.35 1.67 0.53
C GLU A 84 -5.53 1.34 -0.72
N ALA A 85 -4.59 2.23 -1.10
CA ALA A 85 -3.75 2.02 -2.27
C ALA A 85 -2.79 0.82 -2.09
N GLU A 86 -2.15 0.70 -0.92
CA GLU A 86 -1.30 -0.45 -0.57
C GLU A 86 -2.10 -1.76 -0.61
N HIS A 87 -3.31 -1.76 -0.03
CA HIS A 87 -4.20 -2.92 -0.04
C HIS A 87 -4.64 -3.30 -1.47
N LEU A 88 -4.91 -2.31 -2.32
CA LEU A 88 -5.23 -2.55 -3.73
C LEU A 88 -4.04 -3.17 -4.48
N ARG A 89 -2.82 -2.66 -4.27
CA ARG A 89 -1.59 -3.27 -4.84
C ARG A 89 -1.45 -4.72 -4.36
N MET A 90 -1.56 -4.96 -3.06
CA MET A 90 -1.45 -6.31 -2.49
C MET A 90 -2.48 -7.28 -3.07
N LYS A 91 -3.73 -6.85 -3.24
CA LYS A 91 -4.77 -7.65 -3.91
C LYS A 91 -4.41 -7.98 -5.35
N ALA A 92 -3.94 -7.00 -6.13
CA ALA A 92 -3.55 -7.22 -7.51
C ALA A 92 -2.36 -8.18 -7.64
N GLU A 93 -1.36 -8.04 -6.77
CA GLU A 93 -0.22 -8.96 -6.70
C GLU A 93 -0.63 -10.38 -6.32
N ASN A 94 -1.50 -10.54 -5.32
CA ASN A 94 -2.01 -11.84 -4.93
C ASN A 94 -2.74 -12.53 -6.08
N GLU A 95 -3.56 -11.78 -6.82
CA GLU A 95 -4.26 -12.32 -7.97
C GLU A 95 -3.29 -12.70 -9.09
N LEU A 96 -2.25 -11.90 -9.36
CA LEU A 96 -1.22 -12.25 -10.34
C LEU A 96 -0.53 -13.58 -9.97
N LEU A 97 -0.05 -13.71 -8.74
CA LEU A 97 0.62 -14.93 -8.27
C LEU A 97 -0.30 -16.15 -8.38
N LYS A 98 -1.58 -15.98 -8.01
CA LYS A 98 -2.60 -17.03 -8.11
C LYS A 98 -2.89 -17.45 -9.55
N GLN A 99 -2.80 -16.55 -10.53
CA GLN A 99 -2.98 -16.90 -11.93
C GLN A 99 -1.74 -17.59 -12.50
N LEU A 100 -0.54 -17.10 -12.16
CA LEU A 100 0.71 -17.74 -12.56
C LEU A 100 0.80 -19.17 -12.01
N SER A 101 0.35 -19.41 -10.78
CA SER A 101 0.40 -20.74 -10.17
C SER A 101 -0.51 -21.78 -10.81
N LYS A 102 -1.41 -21.38 -11.72
CA LYS A 102 -2.24 -22.34 -12.49
C LYS A 102 -1.52 -22.87 -13.72
N LEU A 103 -0.41 -22.24 -14.11
CA LEU A 103 0.36 -22.65 -15.28
C LEU A 103 1.29 -23.81 -14.89
N PRO A 104 1.45 -24.81 -15.77
CA PRO A 104 2.39 -25.89 -15.54
C PRO A 104 3.80 -25.35 -15.28
N LYS A 105 4.50 -25.91 -14.29
CA LYS A 105 5.86 -25.53 -13.83
C LYS A 105 5.95 -24.22 -13.05
N LEU A 106 4.84 -23.52 -12.80
CA LEU A 106 4.79 -22.29 -12.00
C LEU A 106 3.94 -22.47 -10.73
N GLU A 107 3.57 -23.69 -10.37
CA GLU A 107 2.71 -24.01 -9.22
C GLU A 107 3.30 -23.48 -7.90
N ALA A 108 4.64 -23.46 -7.80
CA ALA A 108 5.40 -22.97 -6.66
C ALA A 108 5.09 -21.50 -6.29
N PHE A 109 4.58 -20.69 -7.23
CA PHE A 109 4.20 -19.29 -6.96
C PHE A 109 3.05 -19.16 -5.94
N ALA A 110 2.27 -20.23 -5.71
CA ALA A 110 1.22 -20.25 -4.69
C ALA A 110 1.70 -20.64 -3.29
N THR A 111 2.81 -21.39 -3.16
CA THR A 111 3.14 -22.12 -1.92
C THR A 111 4.56 -21.89 -1.40
N GLU A 112 5.50 -21.48 -2.25
CA GLU A 112 6.94 -21.41 -1.90
C GLU A 112 7.46 -19.99 -1.65
N ILE A 113 6.58 -18.99 -1.68
CA ILE A 113 6.95 -17.60 -1.38
C ILE A 113 6.88 -17.40 0.14
N HIS A 114 8.04 -17.42 0.80
CA HIS A 114 8.15 -17.40 2.26
C HIS A 114 8.56 -16.04 2.83
N ASN A 115 9.04 -15.10 2.01
CA ASN A 115 9.41 -13.76 2.45
C ASN A 115 9.08 -12.66 1.41
N MET A 116 9.23 -11.40 1.85
CA MET A 116 8.87 -10.22 1.03
C MET A 116 9.78 -10.03 -0.19
N ASP A 117 11.05 -10.41 -0.12
CA ASP A 117 11.98 -10.28 -1.24
C ASP A 117 11.69 -11.31 -2.33
N GLN A 118 11.45 -12.56 -1.94
CA GLN A 118 10.97 -13.62 -2.83
C GLN A 118 9.67 -13.22 -3.49
N ARG A 119 8.73 -12.64 -2.73
CA ARG A 119 7.47 -12.14 -3.26
C ARG A 119 7.70 -11.07 -4.31
N LYS A 120 8.54 -10.07 -4.02
CA LYS A 120 8.85 -9.00 -4.96
C LYS A 120 9.45 -9.57 -6.25
N ASN A 121 10.44 -10.44 -6.15
CA ASN A 121 11.07 -11.07 -7.30
C ASN A 121 10.09 -11.90 -8.13
N ALA A 122 9.16 -12.62 -7.48
CA ALA A 122 8.12 -13.38 -8.15
C ALA A 122 7.15 -12.48 -8.93
N ILE A 123 6.75 -11.34 -8.35
CA ILE A 123 5.92 -10.34 -9.05
C ILE A 123 6.67 -9.75 -10.24
N ASP A 124 7.93 -9.33 -10.06
CA ASP A 124 8.75 -8.74 -11.12
C ASP A 124 8.95 -9.73 -12.27
N LEU A 125 9.26 -11.00 -11.97
CA LEU A 125 9.37 -12.07 -12.96
C LEU A 125 8.05 -12.29 -13.68
N GLY A 126 6.94 -12.40 -12.95
CA GLY A 126 5.60 -12.55 -13.51
C GLY A 126 5.23 -11.43 -14.48
N LEU A 127 5.51 -10.18 -14.10
CA LEU A 127 5.29 -9.02 -14.98
C LEU A 127 6.21 -9.06 -16.21
N SER A 128 7.48 -9.45 -16.04
CA SER A 128 8.43 -9.55 -17.16
C SER A 128 8.05 -10.63 -18.18
N LEU A 129 7.48 -11.75 -17.72
CA LEU A 129 6.99 -12.82 -18.58
C LEU A 129 5.75 -12.40 -19.37
N LEU A 130 4.88 -11.59 -18.75
CA LEU A 130 3.67 -11.10 -19.38
C LEU A 130 3.95 -9.93 -20.34
N ALA A 131 4.90 -9.06 -20.04
CA ALA A 131 5.16 -7.82 -20.76
C ALA A 131 5.20 -7.95 -22.30
N PRO A 132 5.83 -8.98 -22.90
CA PRO A 132 5.83 -9.17 -24.35
C PRO A 132 4.46 -9.46 -24.98
N TYR A 133 3.51 -9.96 -24.18
CA TYR A 133 2.17 -10.38 -24.63
C TYR A 133 1.08 -9.34 -24.33
N VAL A 134 1.42 -8.22 -23.68
CA VAL A 134 0.47 -7.15 -23.35
C VAL A 134 0.54 -5.98 -24.36
N GLU A 135 0.96 -6.23 -25.60
CA GLU A 135 0.74 -5.28 -26.70
C GLU A 135 -0.75 -5.20 -27.08
N ASN A 136 -1.12 -4.13 -27.80
CA ASN A 136 -2.47 -3.58 -27.99
C ASN A 136 -3.65 -4.52 -27.61
N ALA A 137 -4.47 -4.07 -26.65
CA ALA A 137 -5.63 -4.81 -26.13
C ALA A 137 -6.58 -5.32 -27.23
N ASP A 138 -6.70 -4.59 -28.35
CA ASP A 138 -7.49 -5.00 -29.51
C ASP A 138 -6.95 -6.28 -30.17
N THR A 139 -5.62 -6.45 -30.21
CA THR A 139 -4.95 -7.62 -30.78
C THR A 139 -5.19 -8.85 -29.92
N ILE A 140 -5.03 -8.74 -28.61
CA ILE A 140 -5.26 -9.84 -27.66
C ILE A 140 -6.73 -10.30 -27.69
N LEU A 141 -7.68 -9.37 -27.70
CA LEU A 141 -9.11 -9.68 -27.80
C LEU A 141 -9.45 -10.39 -29.13
N SER A 142 -8.84 -9.96 -30.23
CA SER A 142 -9.04 -10.62 -31.53
C SER A 142 -8.54 -12.06 -31.53
N GLU A 143 -7.38 -12.35 -30.93
CA GLU A 143 -6.82 -13.71 -30.87
C GLU A 143 -7.64 -14.63 -29.94
N CYS A 144 -8.12 -14.14 -28.81
CA CYS A 144 -8.98 -14.92 -27.90
C CYS A 144 -10.36 -15.23 -28.47
N LEU A 145 -10.89 -14.39 -29.36
CA LEU A 145 -12.20 -14.59 -30.01
C LEU A 145 -12.10 -15.37 -31.33
N SER A 146 -10.89 -15.62 -31.84
CA SER A 146 -10.64 -16.32 -33.10
C SER A 146 -10.24 -17.80 -32.93
N GLY A 147 -10.12 -18.29 -31.69
CA GLY A 147 -9.91 -19.71 -31.37
C GLY A 147 -11.19 -20.38 -30.91
#